data_AF-A0A524PDF4-F1
#
_entry.id   AF-A0A524PDF4-F1
#
_cell.length_a   1.000
_cell.length_b   1.000
_cell.length_c   1.000
_cell.angle_alpha   90.00
_cell.angle_beta   90.00
_cell.angle_gamma   90.00
#
_symmetry.space_group_name_H-M   'P 1'
#
loop_
_entity.id
_entity.type
_entity.pdbx_description
1 polymer ?
#
loop_
_entity_poly.entity_id
_entity_poly.type
_entity_poly.pdbx_seq_one_letter_code
_entity_poly.pdbx_strand_id
1 'polypeptide(L)'
;MKKLIKYIILAVVSVTLFTGCDKWLDVNTDPNAIVDSPAITEDIYLIGIEAEWAEMAVIMFPWWNAMSDMTLWYSIQQSTPRSFLITPGYGSVIWNGYSGSLKHAIALYDKAKENGNGHYQGIAAVIAAWHWYLIADLYDQAPL
;
A
#
# COMPACT_ATOMS: atom_id res chain seq x y z
N MET A 1 21.31 -43.14 -35.96
CA MET A 1 19.91 -42.84 -35.58
C MET A 1 19.67 -42.89 -34.07
N LYS A 2 19.92 -44.02 -33.36
CA LYS A 2 19.68 -44.13 -31.90
C LYS A 2 20.41 -43.10 -31.01
N LYS A 3 21.63 -42.69 -31.39
CA LYS A 3 22.39 -41.66 -30.67
C LYS A 3 21.81 -40.26 -30.85
N LEU A 4 21.32 -39.94 -32.06
CA LEU A 4 20.70 -38.65 -32.38
C LEU A 4 19.42 -38.45 -31.55
N ILE A 5 18.60 -39.50 -31.43
CA ILE A 5 17.37 -39.48 -30.63
C ILE A 5 17.68 -39.20 -29.15
N LYS A 6 18.77 -39.76 -28.59
CA LYS A 6 19.18 -39.48 -27.21
C LYS A 6 19.56 -38.01 -26.99
N TYR A 7 20.28 -37.41 -27.93
CA TYR A 7 20.65 -35.99 -27.83
C TYR A 7 19.43 -35.06 -27.94
N ILE A 8 18.46 -35.42 -28.79
CA ILE A 8 17.20 -34.67 -28.92
C ILE A 8 16.39 -34.74 -27.62
N ILE A 9 16.26 -35.94 -27.03
CA ILE A 9 15.55 -36.10 -25.74
C ILE A 9 16.24 -35.30 -24.63
N LEU A 10 17.58 -35.34 -24.56
CA LEU A 10 18.33 -34.59 -23.57
C LEU A 10 18.13 -33.08 -23.73
N ALA A 11 18.15 -32.57 -24.97
CA ALA A 11 17.93 -31.16 -25.25
C ALA A 11 16.50 -30.71 -24.87
N VAL A 12 15.48 -31.52 -25.15
CA VAL A 12 14.08 -31.21 -24.78
C VAL A 12 13.91 -31.18 -23.26
N VAL A 13 14.47 -32.15 -22.54
CA VAL A 13 14.43 -32.18 -21.06
C VAL A 13 15.17 -30.97 -20.46
N SER A 14 16.32 -30.59 -21.03
CA SER A 14 17.05 -29.40 -20.58
C SER A 14 16.25 -28.10 -20.78
N VAL A 15 15.51 -27.94 -21.88
CA VAL A 15 14.69 -26.75 -22.12
C VAL A 15 13.52 -26.67 -21.13
N THR A 16 12.92 -27.78 -20.74
CA THR A 16 11.83 -27.80 -19.74
C THR A 16 12.29 -27.52 -18.30
N LEU A 17 13.58 -27.65 -18.01
CA LEU A 17 14.14 -27.33 -16.69
C LEU A 17 14.36 -25.82 -16.47
N PHE A 18 14.37 -25.02 -17.55
CA PHE A 18 14.54 -23.56 -17.48
C PHE A 18 13.22 -22.77 -17.59
N THR A 19 12.08 -23.44 -17.77
CA THR A 19 10.77 -22.80 -17.62
C THR A 19 10.46 -22.70 -16.13
N GLY A 20 11.02 -21.68 -15.47
CA GLY A 20 10.78 -21.38 -14.06
C GLY A 20 9.30 -21.07 -13.81
N CYS A 21 8.78 -21.51 -12.66
CA CYS A 21 7.43 -21.21 -12.21
C CYS A 21 7.35 -19.79 -11.62
N ASP A 22 7.67 -18.75 -12.42
CA ASP A 22 7.62 -17.35 -11.95
C ASP A 22 6.24 -16.99 -11.38
N LYS A 23 5.17 -17.57 -11.94
CA LYS A 23 3.79 -17.41 -11.45
C LYS A 23 3.47 -18.16 -10.15
N TRP A 24 4.20 -19.21 -9.80
CA TRP A 24 3.96 -19.99 -8.57
C TRP A 24 4.63 -19.34 -7.35
N LEU A 25 5.63 -18.49 -7.57
CA LEU A 25 6.32 -17.74 -6.54
C LEU A 25 5.73 -16.33 -6.31
N ASP A 26 4.65 -15.96 -6.99
CA ASP A 26 3.93 -14.72 -6.71
C ASP A 26 3.06 -14.88 -5.44
N VAL A 27 3.72 -14.89 -4.29
CA VAL A 27 3.10 -14.93 -2.95
C VAL A 27 2.49 -13.59 -2.54
N ASN A 28 2.70 -12.54 -3.33
CA ASN A 28 2.25 -11.18 -3.00
C ASN A 28 0.82 -10.91 -3.48
N THR A 29 0.28 -11.79 -4.33
CA THR A 29 -1.10 -11.71 -4.80
C THR A 29 -1.98 -12.60 -3.94
N ASP A 30 -2.84 -12.02 -3.11
CA ASP A 30 -3.86 -12.76 -2.37
C ASP A 30 -4.97 -13.22 -3.34
N PRO A 31 -5.12 -14.53 -3.59
CA PRO A 31 -6.13 -15.04 -4.52
C PRO A 31 -7.57 -14.84 -4.01
N ASN A 32 -7.76 -14.49 -2.74
CA ASN A 32 -9.07 -14.20 -2.15
C ASN A 32 -9.36 -12.70 -2.08
N ALA A 33 -8.40 -11.85 -2.43
CA ALA A 33 -8.62 -10.42 -2.40
C ALA A 33 -9.61 -10.03 -3.50
N ILE A 34 -10.65 -9.31 -3.10
CA ILE A 34 -11.66 -8.77 -4.02
C ILE A 34 -11.05 -7.51 -4.65
N VAL A 35 -10.16 -7.69 -5.62
CA VAL A 35 -9.37 -6.60 -6.22
C VAL A 35 -9.93 -6.08 -7.54
N ASP A 36 -10.70 -6.89 -8.27
CA ASP A 36 -11.32 -6.46 -9.51
C ASP A 36 -12.58 -7.28 -9.80
N SER A 37 -13.72 -6.60 -9.79
CA SER A 37 -15.02 -7.16 -10.13
C SER A 37 -15.89 -6.04 -10.68
N PRO A 38 -16.81 -6.31 -11.62
CA PRO A 38 -17.78 -5.31 -12.10
C PRO A 38 -18.62 -4.68 -10.99
N ALA A 39 -18.72 -5.34 -9.82
CA ALA A 39 -19.40 -4.80 -8.64
C ALA A 39 -18.58 -3.76 -7.88
N ILE A 40 -17.27 -3.62 -8.15
CA ILE A 40 -16.39 -2.66 -7.50
C ILE A 40 -16.27 -1.42 -8.38
N THR A 41 -17.26 -0.55 -8.24
CA THR A 41 -17.33 0.75 -8.91
C THR A 41 -16.58 1.83 -8.11
N GLU A 42 -16.32 2.98 -8.71
CA GLU A 42 -15.56 4.06 -8.09
C GLU A 42 -16.20 4.62 -6.81
N ASP A 43 -17.53 4.64 -6.73
CA ASP A 43 -18.28 5.04 -5.54
C ASP A 43 -18.08 4.05 -4.38
N ILE A 44 -18.08 2.75 -4.67
CA ILE A 44 -17.82 1.71 -3.68
C ILE A 44 -16.38 1.80 -3.17
N TYR A 45 -15.41 2.02 -4.07
CA TYR A 45 -14.02 2.27 -3.69
C TYR A 45 -13.91 3.48 -2.77
N LEU A 46 -14.52 4.61 -3.15
CA LEU A 46 -14.36 5.87 -2.45
C LEU A 46 -14.82 5.77 -0.99
N ILE A 47 -15.95 5.12 -0.73
CA ILE A 47 -16.49 4.96 0.63
C ILE A 47 -15.46 4.27 1.56
N GLY A 48 -14.85 3.18 1.08
CA GLY A 48 -13.82 2.46 1.86
C GLY A 48 -12.57 3.31 2.09
N ILE A 49 -12.09 3.98 1.04
CA ILE A 49 -10.90 4.82 1.09
C ILE A 49 -11.10 6.00 2.06
N GLU A 50 -12.25 6.66 2.01
CA GLU A 50 -12.58 7.78 2.91
C GLU A 50 -12.67 7.34 4.37
N ALA A 51 -13.23 6.15 4.63
CA ALA A 51 -13.29 5.60 5.98
C ALA A 51 -11.89 5.32 6.55
N GLU A 52 -11.03 4.66 5.76
CA GLU A 52 -9.64 4.39 6.15
C GLU A 52 -8.84 5.69 6.34
N TRP A 53 -9.03 6.68 5.45
CA TRP A 53 -8.38 7.97 5.53
C TRP A 53 -8.82 8.76 6.78
N ALA A 54 -10.12 8.78 7.07
CA ALA A 54 -10.67 9.41 8.26
C ALA A 54 -10.20 8.72 9.55
N GLU A 55 -10.15 7.38 9.57
CA GLU A 55 -9.61 6.62 10.69
C GLU A 55 -8.14 6.99 10.93
N MET A 56 -7.31 7.06 9.89
CA MET A 56 -5.92 7.49 10.03
C MET A 56 -5.80 8.90 10.57
N ALA A 57 -6.59 9.86 10.08
CA ALA A 57 -6.59 11.22 10.60
C ALA A 57 -7.00 11.25 12.09
N VAL A 58 -8.01 10.47 12.48
CA VAL A 58 -8.50 10.40 13.87
C VAL A 58 -7.58 9.60 14.79
N ILE A 59 -6.82 8.63 14.30
CA ILE A 59 -5.84 7.89 15.13
C ILE A 59 -4.55 8.70 15.28
N MET A 60 -4.10 9.36 14.22
CA MET A 60 -2.83 10.08 14.18
C MET A 60 -2.78 11.26 15.17
N PHE A 61 -3.84 12.07 15.26
CA PHE A 61 -3.81 13.27 16.10
C PHE A 61 -3.94 13.04 17.62
N PRO A 62 -4.84 12.18 18.12
CA PRO A 62 -5.07 11.99 19.55
C PRO A 62 -4.27 10.83 20.15
N TRP A 63 -3.96 9.79 19.37
CA TRP A 63 -3.50 8.50 19.92
C TRP A 63 -2.08 8.14 19.49
N TRP A 64 -1.54 8.79 18.47
CA TRP A 64 -0.17 8.56 18.05
C TRP A 64 0.80 9.35 18.92
N ASN A 65 1.51 8.59 19.75
CA ASN A 65 2.52 9.08 20.69
C ASN A 65 3.54 10.05 20.07
N ALA A 66 3.90 9.82 18.81
CA ALA A 66 4.84 10.67 18.08
C ALA A 66 4.32 12.09 17.88
N MET A 67 3.02 12.26 17.67
CA MET A 67 2.46 13.59 17.41
C MET A 67 2.66 14.50 18.62
N SER A 68 2.47 13.97 19.83
CA SER A 68 2.74 14.72 21.07
C SER A 68 4.21 15.12 21.23
N ASP A 69 5.15 14.25 20.82
CA ASP A 69 6.58 14.54 20.80
C ASP A 69 6.94 15.61 19.73
N MET A 70 6.46 15.43 18.49
CA MET A 70 6.75 16.32 17.36
C MET A 70 6.19 17.73 17.56
N THR A 71 5.00 17.85 18.17
CA THR A 71 4.32 19.13 18.39
C THR A 71 4.59 19.75 19.75
N LEU A 72 5.38 19.09 20.60
CA LEU A 72 5.62 19.48 21.99
C LEU A 72 4.30 19.68 22.77
N TRP A 73 3.26 18.91 22.45
CA TRP A 73 1.94 18.97 23.10
C TRP A 73 1.97 18.31 24.48
N TYR A 74 2.75 18.88 25.39
CA TYR A 74 2.88 18.44 26.78
C TYR A 74 1.80 18.99 27.71
N SER A 75 0.87 19.80 27.19
CA SER A 75 -0.10 20.56 27.98
C SER A 75 -1.46 19.90 28.18
N ILE A 76 -1.67 18.68 27.66
CA ILE A 76 -2.92 17.95 27.90
C ILE A 76 -2.79 17.26 29.26
N GLN A 77 -3.80 17.36 30.13
CA GLN A 77 -3.74 16.89 31.52
C GLN A 77 -3.55 15.36 31.69
N GLN A 78 -3.38 14.62 30.59
CA GLN A 78 -3.06 13.19 30.52
C GLN A 78 -1.89 12.87 29.57
N SER A 79 -1.19 13.86 29.01
CA SER A 79 0.02 13.59 28.23
C SER A 79 1.06 13.00 29.16
N THR A 80 1.31 11.71 28.99
CA THR A 80 2.47 11.04 29.57
C THR A 80 3.71 11.82 29.12
N PRO A 81 4.70 12.07 29.99
CA PRO A 81 5.94 12.69 29.57
C PRO A 81 6.54 11.85 28.44
N ARG A 82 6.70 12.46 27.27
CA ARG A 82 7.35 11.81 26.15
C ARG A 82 8.79 12.29 26.10
N SER A 83 9.71 11.36 26.31
CA SER A 83 11.15 11.62 26.41
C SER A 83 11.86 11.55 25.05
N PHE A 84 11.14 11.82 23.95
CA PHE A 84 11.61 11.52 22.58
C PHE A 84 12.14 10.09 22.43
N LEU A 85 11.47 9.12 23.08
CA LEU A 85 11.84 7.71 22.94
C LEU A 85 11.37 7.20 21.58
N ILE A 86 12.22 7.38 20.56
CA ILE A 86 11.97 6.89 19.21
C ILE A 86 12.23 5.38 19.18
N THR A 87 11.18 4.61 18.91
CA THR A 87 11.24 3.15 18.75
C THR A 87 10.81 2.77 17.32
N PRO A 88 11.03 1.54 16.85
CA PRO A 88 10.52 1.12 15.55
C PRO A 88 8.99 1.27 15.40
N GLY A 89 8.23 1.17 16.50
CA GLY A 89 6.79 1.41 16.51
C GLY A 89 6.39 2.89 16.40
N TYR A 90 7.36 3.81 16.43
CA TYR A 90 7.11 5.24 16.36
C TYR A 90 6.54 5.63 15.00
N GLY A 91 6.99 5.04 13.88
CA GLY A 91 6.44 5.33 12.55
C GLY A 91 5.32 4.38 12.09
N SER A 92 5.05 3.30 12.82
CA SER A 92 4.21 2.21 12.29
C SER A 92 2.78 2.64 11.93
N VAL A 93 2.22 3.64 12.62
CA VAL A 93 0.88 4.17 12.31
C VAL A 93 0.86 4.80 10.92
N ILE A 94 1.84 5.66 10.60
CA ILE A 94 1.96 6.31 9.29
C ILE A 94 2.27 5.28 8.21
N TRP A 95 3.17 4.34 8.50
CA TRP A 95 3.50 3.27 7.58
C TRP A 95 2.32 2.33 7.28
N ASN A 96 1.47 2.05 8.27
CA ASN A 96 0.29 1.21 8.08
C ASN A 96 -0.77 1.93 7.25
N GLY A 97 -1.01 3.22 7.51
CA GLY A 97 -1.86 4.06 6.67
C GLY A 97 -1.38 4.13 5.21
N TYR A 98 -0.06 4.16 5.01
CA TYR A 98 0.59 4.04 3.70
C TYR A 98 0.30 2.68 3.02
N SER A 99 0.44 1.56 3.74
CA SER A 99 0.28 0.22 3.15
C SER A 99 -1.18 -0.13 2.78
N GLY A 100 -2.16 0.62 3.29
CA GLY A 100 -3.59 0.46 3.01
C GLY A 100 -4.15 1.61 2.15
N SER A 101 -4.66 2.65 2.82
CA SER A 101 -5.45 3.74 2.20
C SER A 101 -4.79 4.40 0.99
N LEU A 102 -3.48 4.62 1.01
CA LEU A 102 -2.78 5.15 -0.17
C LEU A 102 -2.87 4.19 -1.37
N LYS A 103 -2.61 2.90 -1.18
CA LYS A 103 -2.68 1.91 -2.28
C LYS A 103 -4.09 1.83 -2.85
N HIS A 104 -5.10 1.88 -1.97
CA HIS A 104 -6.50 1.91 -2.39
C HIS A 104 -6.83 3.21 -3.14
N ALA A 105 -6.32 4.37 -2.71
CA ALA A 105 -6.46 5.63 -3.43
C ALA A 105 -5.81 5.57 -4.83
N ILE A 106 -4.62 5.00 -4.97
CA ILE A 106 -3.99 4.80 -6.28
C ILE A 106 -4.84 3.86 -7.17
N ALA A 107 -5.40 2.79 -6.61
CA ALA A 107 -6.30 1.90 -7.35
C ALA A 107 -7.56 2.62 -7.84
N LEU A 108 -8.17 3.47 -7.01
CA LEU A 108 -9.30 4.32 -7.43
C LEU A 108 -8.88 5.31 -8.51
N TYR A 109 -7.71 5.93 -8.40
CA TYR A 109 -7.18 6.85 -9.40
C TYR A 109 -7.06 6.17 -10.76
N ASP A 110 -6.48 4.97 -10.81
CA ASP A 110 -6.27 4.23 -12.06
C ASP A 110 -7.59 3.76 -12.67
N LYS A 111 -8.52 3.24 -11.85
CA LYS A 111 -9.86 2.83 -12.32
C LYS A 111 -10.66 4.03 -12.85
N ALA A 112 -10.66 5.15 -12.13
CA ALA A 112 -11.34 6.36 -12.54
C ALA A 112 -10.73 6.93 -13.84
N LYS A 113 -9.40 6.84 -14.01
CA LYS A 113 -8.71 7.23 -15.25
C LYS A 113 -9.12 6.34 -16.42
N GLU A 114 -9.21 5.02 -16.23
CA GLU A 114 -9.67 4.07 -17.24
C GLU A 114 -11.11 4.37 -17.69
N ASN A 115 -11.98 4.69 -16.73
CA ASN A 115 -13.38 5.01 -16.98
C ASN A 115 -13.61 6.46 -17.46
N GLY A 116 -12.56 7.29 -17.55
CA GLY A 116 -12.67 8.70 -17.93
C GLY A 116 -13.37 9.58 -16.89
N ASN A 117 -13.44 9.13 -15.64
CA ASN A 117 -14.09 9.83 -14.54
C ASN A 117 -13.12 10.75 -13.78
N GLY A 118 -12.96 11.97 -14.28
CA GLY A 118 -12.06 12.96 -13.70
C GLY A 118 -12.40 13.37 -12.25
N HIS A 119 -13.64 13.18 -11.80
CA HIS A 119 -14.04 13.52 -10.43
C HIS A 119 -13.44 12.56 -9.41
N TYR A 120 -13.65 11.26 -9.57
CA TYR A 120 -13.03 10.27 -8.68
C TYR A 120 -11.51 10.26 -8.83
N GLN A 121 -11.00 10.45 -10.04
CA GLN A 121 -9.56 10.57 -10.27
C GLN A 121 -8.96 11.73 -9.45
N GLY A 122 -9.61 12.89 -9.46
CA GLY A 122 -9.18 14.05 -8.69
C GLY A 122 -9.24 13.82 -7.17
N ILE A 123 -10.35 13.24 -6.68
CA ILE A 123 -10.51 12.93 -5.25
C ILE A 123 -9.42 11.95 -4.79
N ALA A 124 -9.22 10.86 -5.54
CA ALA A 124 -8.18 9.87 -5.28
C ALA A 124 -6.78 10.49 -5.24
N ALA A 125 -6.48 11.40 -6.17
CA ALA A 125 -5.19 12.11 -6.19
C ALA A 125 -4.98 12.98 -4.95
N VAL A 126 -6.01 13.66 -4.44
CA VAL A 126 -5.93 14.47 -3.21
C VAL A 126 -5.65 13.59 -1.99
N ILE A 127 -6.37 12.47 -1.86
CA ILE A 127 -6.17 11.53 -0.75
C ILE A 127 -4.76 10.91 -0.83
N ALA A 128 -4.31 10.52 -2.02
CA ALA A 128 -2.96 10.00 -2.22
C ALA A 128 -1.88 11.04 -1.86
N ALA A 129 -2.06 12.30 -2.29
CA ALA A 129 -1.13 13.39 -1.98
C ALA A 129 -1.02 13.65 -0.47
N TRP A 130 -2.12 13.56 0.29
CA TRP A 130 -2.11 13.69 1.75
C TRP A 130 -1.23 12.62 2.41
N HIS A 131 -1.31 11.38 1.94
CA HIS A 131 -0.46 10.30 2.46
C HIS A 131 1.01 10.52 2.10
N TRP A 132 1.31 10.91 0.86
CA TRP A 132 2.68 11.21 0.43
C TRP A 132 3.33 12.34 1.22
N TYR A 133 2.56 13.38 1.54
CA TYR A 133 2.99 14.46 2.42
C TYR A 133 3.47 13.92 3.78
N LEU A 134 2.67 13.08 4.45
CA LEU A 134 3.03 12.53 5.77
C LEU A 134 4.28 11.64 5.72
N ILE A 135 4.44 10.90 4.63
CA ILE A 135 5.56 10.01 4.43
C ILE A 135 6.85 10.80 4.21
N ALA A 136 6.81 11.81 3.32
CA ALA A 136 7.95 12.66 3.05
C ALA A 136 8.40 13.40 4.32
N ASP A 137 7.44 13.95 5.09
CA ASP A 137 7.74 14.70 6.30
C ASP A 137 8.33 13.84 7.42
N LEU A 138 7.93 12.56 7.52
CA LEU A 138 8.39 11.67 8.60
C LEU A 138 9.63 10.85 8.23
N TYR A 139 9.74 10.40 6.98
CA TYR A 139 10.75 9.44 6.55
C TYR A 139 11.79 10.02 5.61
N ASP A 140 11.59 11.23 5.07
CA ASP A 140 12.38 11.85 3.99
C ASP A 140 12.28 11.07 2.65
N GLN A 141 12.58 9.77 2.67
CA GLN A 141 12.51 8.86 1.53
C GLN A 141 11.55 7.70 1.78
N ALA A 142 10.80 7.34 0.73
CA ALA A 142 9.91 6.18 0.76
C ALA A 142 9.91 5.44 -0.57
N PRO A 143 9.54 4.15 -0.58
CA PRO A 143 9.36 3.41 -1.81
C PRO A 143 8.20 4.04 -2.59
N LEU A 144 8.45 4.36 -3.87
CA LEU A 144 7.44 4.73 -4.86
C LEU A 144 7.01 3.48 -5.65
#